data_AF-A0A1I6UYU7-F1
#
_entry.id   AF-A0A1I6UYU7-F1
#
_cell.length_a   1.000
_cell.length_b   1.000
_cell.length_c   1.000
_cell.angle_alpha   90.00
_cell.angle_beta   90.00
_cell.angle_gamma   90.00
#
_symmetry.space_group_name_H-M   'P 1'
#
loop_
_entity.id
_entity.type
_entity.pdbx_description
1 polymer ?
#
loop_
_entity_poly.entity_id
_entity_poly.type
_entity_poly.pdbx_seq_one_letter_code
_entity_poly.pdbx_strand_id
1 'polypeptide(L)'
;MDRPSLYDDDIVTWAEEQAAALRALAERPELSNAVDWENVAEEIESKGRSHLLAVEGLLIQTLAHLLKRASAPLAPASLHWREEVATFQITAWNAYEASMRQRLNWSRIWKSAVTAAEAGLSAYGNALLPGLPEACPIRPEDLLTETFDIERALRTIAASVARR
;
A
#
# COMPACT_ATOMS: atom_id res chain seq x y z
N MET A 1 30.73 -8.34 -13.45
CA MET A 1 29.43 -9.03 -13.56
C MET A 1 28.46 -8.16 -12.81
N ASP A 2 27.53 -7.54 -13.53
CA ASP A 2 26.53 -6.62 -12.98
C ASP A 2 25.79 -7.30 -11.83
N ARG A 3 25.85 -6.68 -10.65
CA ARG A 3 24.83 -6.94 -9.63
C ARG A 3 23.49 -6.58 -10.28
N PRO A 4 22.41 -7.35 -10.07
CA PRO A 4 21.07 -6.81 -10.24
C PRO A 4 21.07 -5.46 -9.54
N SER A 5 20.82 -4.39 -10.28
CA SER A 5 20.93 -3.08 -9.68
C SER A 5 19.82 -3.00 -8.64
N LEU A 6 20.12 -2.50 -7.44
CA LEU A 6 19.09 -2.31 -6.40
C LEU A 6 17.87 -1.52 -6.92
N TYR A 7 18.04 -0.78 -8.02
CA TYR A 7 16.96 -0.10 -8.72
C TYR A 7 15.85 -1.03 -9.20
N ASP A 8 16.17 -2.26 -9.63
CA ASP A 8 15.18 -3.19 -10.19
C ASP A 8 14.44 -3.99 -9.10
N ASP A 9 15.07 -4.17 -7.92
CA ASP A 9 14.60 -5.05 -6.85
C ASP A 9 14.17 -4.31 -5.56
N ASP A 10 14.65 -3.08 -5.36
CA ASP A 10 14.41 -2.25 -4.17
C ASP A 10 14.58 -0.74 -4.44
N ILE A 11 13.64 -0.15 -5.17
CA ILE A 11 13.65 1.26 -5.58
C ILE A 11 13.72 2.21 -4.40
N VAL A 12 13.15 1.82 -3.25
CA VAL A 12 13.15 2.63 -2.02
C VAL A 12 14.55 2.71 -1.44
N THR A 13 15.20 1.57 -1.20
CA THR A 13 16.56 1.56 -0.67
C THR A 13 17.54 2.15 -1.68
N TRP A 14 17.36 1.86 -2.98
CA TRP A 14 18.17 2.48 -4.03
C TRP A 14 18.07 4.00 -3.99
N ALA A 15 16.86 4.56 -3.88
CA ALA A 15 16.65 6.01 -3.80
C ALA A 15 17.31 6.63 -2.56
N GLU A 16 17.21 5.99 -1.39
CA GLU A 16 17.88 6.41 -0.16
C GLU A 16 19.41 6.42 -0.33
N GLU A 17 19.98 5.34 -0.90
CA GLU A 17 21.42 5.22 -1.14
C GLU A 17 21.94 6.26 -2.15
N GLN A 18 21.21 6.49 -3.24
CA GLN A 18 21.59 7.49 -4.24
C GLN A 18 21.52 8.91 -3.69
N ALA A 19 20.47 9.24 -2.93
CA ALA A 19 20.36 10.56 -2.30
C ALA A 19 21.52 10.80 -1.32
N ALA A 20 21.89 9.80 -0.51
CA ALA A 20 23.04 9.88 0.38
C ALA A 20 24.37 10.04 -0.39
N ALA A 21 24.56 9.31 -1.48
CA ALA A 21 25.75 9.42 -2.31
C ALA A 21 25.87 10.81 -2.97
N LEU A 22 24.75 11.37 -3.46
CA LEU A 22 24.71 12.70 -4.06
C LEU A 22 25.05 13.78 -3.03
N ARG A 23 24.49 13.71 -1.81
CA ARG A 23 24.83 14.63 -0.73
C ARG A 23 26.32 14.53 -0.35
N ALA A 24 26.89 13.33 -0.31
CA ALA A 24 28.32 13.13 -0.06
C ALA A 24 29.23 13.66 -1.20
N LEU A 25 28.74 13.62 -2.45
CA LEU A 25 29.44 14.23 -3.58
C LEU A 25 29.37 15.76 -3.53
N ALA A 26 28.27 16.34 -3.06
CA ALA A 26 28.09 17.80 -2.95
C ALA A 26 29.18 18.47 -2.10
N GLU A 27 29.75 17.75 -1.12
CA GLU A 27 30.85 18.23 -0.27
C GLU A 27 32.21 18.33 -1.00
N ARG A 28 32.31 17.81 -2.24
CA ARG A 28 33.54 17.79 -3.01
C ARG A 28 33.73 19.09 -3.81
N PRO A 29 34.72 19.94 -3.45
CA PRO A 29 34.87 21.27 -4.05
C PRO A 29 35.31 21.25 -5.51
N GLU A 30 35.81 20.12 -6.02
CA GLU A 30 36.21 19.94 -7.42
C GLU A 30 35.04 19.68 -8.38
N LEU A 31 33.84 19.38 -7.85
CA LEU A 31 32.66 19.11 -8.66
C LEU A 31 31.94 20.40 -9.07
N SER A 32 31.17 20.31 -10.16
CA SER A 32 30.45 21.46 -10.72
C SER A 32 29.32 21.94 -9.79
N ASN A 33 29.24 23.26 -9.59
CA ASN A 33 28.12 23.94 -8.93
C ASN A 33 26.91 24.16 -9.85
N ALA A 34 26.95 23.67 -11.10
CA ALA A 34 25.82 23.76 -12.03
C ALA A 34 24.69 22.77 -11.67
N VAL A 35 25.01 21.70 -10.95
CA VAL A 35 24.02 20.76 -10.42
C VAL A 35 23.60 21.24 -9.04
N ASP A 36 22.29 21.37 -8.84
CA ASP A 36 21.71 21.59 -7.52
C ASP A 36 21.63 20.26 -6.76
N TRP A 37 22.77 19.84 -6.21
CA TRP A 37 22.96 18.51 -5.64
C TRP A 37 21.95 18.17 -4.55
N GLU A 38 21.59 19.13 -3.71
CA GLU A 38 20.64 18.91 -2.62
C GLU A 38 19.23 18.66 -3.17
N ASN A 39 18.76 19.50 -4.09
CA ASN A 39 17.44 19.31 -4.68
C ASN A 39 17.36 18.03 -5.53
N VAL A 40 18.43 17.66 -6.24
CA VAL A 40 18.46 16.39 -7.00
C VAL A 40 18.43 15.18 -6.05
N ALA A 41 19.17 15.22 -4.93
CA ALA A 41 19.12 14.16 -3.94
C ALA A 41 17.72 14.02 -3.31
N GLU A 42 17.09 15.14 -2.94
CA GLU A 42 15.74 15.16 -2.39
C GLU A 42 14.70 14.60 -3.37
N GLU A 43 14.77 14.97 -4.66
CA GLU A 43 13.85 14.44 -5.67
C GLU A 43 13.97 12.92 -5.83
N ILE A 44 15.20 12.39 -5.83
CA ILE A 44 15.41 10.93 -5.91
C ILE A 44 14.85 10.24 -4.67
N GLU A 45 15.15 10.73 -3.48
CA GLU A 45 14.62 10.18 -2.22
C GLU A 45 13.08 10.22 -2.19
N SER A 46 12.50 11.34 -2.66
CA SER A 46 11.06 11.56 -2.77
C SER A 46 10.39 10.58 -3.73
N LYS A 47 11.05 10.18 -4.82
CA LYS A 47 10.53 9.15 -5.74
C LYS A 47 10.34 7.81 -5.04
N GLY A 48 11.35 7.32 -4.30
CA GLY A 48 11.24 6.07 -3.54
C GLY A 48 10.10 6.13 -2.51
N ARG A 49 10.03 7.24 -1.76
CA ARG A 49 8.97 7.47 -0.77
C ARG A 49 7.57 7.49 -1.41
N SER A 50 7.43 8.16 -2.55
CA SER A 50 6.15 8.27 -3.27
C SER A 50 5.67 6.92 -3.80
N HIS A 51 6.59 6.06 -4.28
CA HIS A 51 6.27 4.71 -4.73
C HIS A 51 5.73 3.86 -3.58
N LEU A 52 6.40 3.88 -2.42
CA LEU A 52 5.92 3.18 -1.21
C LEU A 52 4.51 3.65 -0.80
N LEU A 53 4.30 4.97 -0.76
CA LEU A 53 2.99 5.56 -0.43
C LEU A 53 1.91 5.17 -1.44
N ALA A 54 2.24 5.02 -2.72
CA ALA A 54 1.30 4.57 -3.74
C ALA A 54 0.83 3.13 -3.47
N VAL A 55 1.76 2.21 -3.15
CA VAL A 55 1.42 0.83 -2.76
C VAL A 55 0.54 0.81 -1.51
N GLU A 56 0.88 1.60 -0.49
CA GLU A 56 0.05 1.72 0.71
C GLU A 56 -1.36 2.23 0.41
N GLY A 57 -1.49 3.23 -0.46
CA GLY A 57 -2.78 3.74 -0.90
C GLY A 57 -3.63 2.68 -1.58
N LEU A 58 -3.03 1.88 -2.46
CA LEU A 58 -3.72 0.77 -3.14
C LEU A 58 -4.15 -0.32 -2.16
N LEU A 59 -3.33 -0.64 -1.15
CA LEU A 59 -3.69 -1.58 -0.09
C LEU A 59 -4.83 -1.04 0.80
N ILE A 60 -4.80 0.25 1.14
CA ILE A 60 -5.90 0.93 1.87
C ILE A 60 -7.19 0.79 1.08
N GLN A 61 -7.17 1.09 -0.23
CA GLN A 61 -8.35 0.99 -1.09
C GLN A 61 -8.85 -0.44 -1.21
N THR A 62 -7.95 -1.41 -1.42
CA THR A 62 -8.29 -2.84 -1.46
C THR A 62 -9.05 -3.27 -0.19
N LEU A 63 -8.49 -2.96 0.98
CA LEU A 63 -9.08 -3.32 2.27
C LEU A 63 -10.38 -2.58 2.54
N ALA A 64 -10.46 -1.29 2.18
CA ALA A 64 -11.67 -0.51 2.36
C ALA A 64 -12.83 -1.10 1.57
N HIS A 65 -12.61 -1.50 0.31
CA HIS A 65 -13.67 -2.08 -0.51
C HIS A 65 -14.06 -3.50 -0.06
N LEU A 66 -13.11 -4.29 0.46
CA LEU A 66 -13.43 -5.56 1.13
C LEU A 66 -14.33 -5.34 2.36
N LEU A 67 -14.02 -4.34 3.19
CA LEU A 67 -14.85 -3.98 4.36
C LEU A 67 -16.24 -3.50 3.94
N LYS A 68 -16.34 -2.66 2.90
CA LYS A 68 -17.64 -2.22 2.36
C LYS A 68 -18.48 -3.41 1.91
N ARG A 69 -17.88 -4.33 1.14
CA ARG A 69 -18.55 -5.52 0.63
C ARG A 69 -18.95 -6.51 1.74
N ALA A 70 -18.09 -6.68 2.75
CA ALA A 70 -18.40 -7.53 3.91
C ALA A 70 -19.54 -6.94 4.76
N SER A 71 -19.61 -5.62 4.88
CA SER A 71 -20.60 -4.93 5.74
C SER A 71 -21.95 -4.71 5.05
N ALA A 72 -21.95 -4.49 3.74
CA ALA A 72 -23.15 -4.20 2.97
C ALA A 72 -23.19 -5.03 1.67
N PRO A 73 -23.29 -6.38 1.75
CA PRO A 73 -23.23 -7.25 0.57
C PRO A 73 -24.38 -7.03 -0.41
N LEU A 74 -25.52 -6.51 0.07
CA LEU A 74 -26.72 -6.20 -0.71
C LEU A 74 -26.80 -4.74 -1.19
N ALA A 75 -25.79 -3.91 -0.90
CA ALA A 75 -25.78 -2.53 -1.37
C ALA A 75 -25.75 -2.49 -2.92
N PRO A 76 -26.41 -1.52 -3.56
CA PRO A 76 -26.38 -1.38 -5.02
C PRO A 76 -24.96 -1.33 -5.62
N ALA A 77 -24.00 -0.76 -4.88
CA ALA A 77 -22.59 -0.64 -5.29
C ALA A 77 -21.72 -1.87 -4.97
N SER A 78 -22.27 -2.93 -4.36
CA SER A 78 -21.51 -4.11 -3.88
C SER A 78 -20.70 -4.81 -4.98
N LEU A 79 -21.27 -4.93 -6.19
CA LEU A 79 -20.57 -5.52 -7.34
C LEU A 79 -19.43 -4.62 -7.83
N HIS A 80 -19.66 -3.31 -7.89
CA HIS A 80 -18.62 -2.35 -8.26
C HIS A 80 -17.45 -2.38 -7.27
N TRP A 81 -17.73 -2.43 -5.97
CA TRP A 81 -16.67 -2.54 -4.96
C TRP A 81 -15.85 -3.82 -5.12
N ARG A 82 -16.46 -4.93 -5.56
CA ARG A 82 -15.72 -6.16 -5.87
C ARG A 82 -14.75 -5.97 -7.04
N GLU A 83 -15.17 -5.28 -8.09
CA GLU A 83 -14.33 -4.96 -9.25
C GLU A 83 -13.17 -4.04 -8.84
N GLU A 84 -13.45 -3.05 -7.99
CA GLU A 84 -12.44 -2.16 -7.42
C GLU A 84 -11.43 -2.90 -6.53
N VAL A 85 -11.87 -3.87 -5.72
CA VAL A 85 -10.95 -4.74 -4.96
C VAL A 85 -9.97 -5.44 -5.89
N ALA A 86 -10.45 -6.06 -6.97
CA ALA A 86 -9.59 -6.76 -7.92
C ALA A 86 -8.59 -5.81 -8.56
N THR A 87 -9.06 -4.63 -8.97
CA THR A 87 -8.25 -3.60 -9.64
C THR A 87 -7.17 -3.04 -8.72
N PHE A 88 -7.52 -2.63 -7.50
CA PHE A 88 -6.55 -2.07 -6.57
C PHE A 88 -5.55 -3.11 -6.09
N GLN A 89 -5.99 -4.35 -5.86
CA GLN A 89 -5.10 -5.40 -5.41
C GLN A 89 -4.06 -5.77 -6.49
N ILE A 90 -4.49 -5.99 -7.74
CA ILE A 90 -3.54 -6.35 -8.80
C ILE A 90 -2.58 -5.18 -9.10
N THR A 91 -3.05 -3.94 -9.00
CA THR A 91 -2.19 -2.76 -9.14
C THR A 91 -1.20 -2.68 -7.99
N ALA A 92 -1.62 -2.97 -6.76
CA ALA A 92 -0.71 -3.03 -5.60
C ALA A 92 0.35 -4.12 -5.79
N TRP A 93 -0.05 -5.32 -6.23
CA TRP A 93 0.86 -6.42 -6.51
C TRP A 93 1.90 -6.06 -7.57
N ASN A 94 1.48 -5.47 -8.68
CA ASN A 94 2.37 -5.09 -9.78
C ASN A 94 3.34 -3.96 -9.42
N ALA A 95 2.96 -3.09 -8.47
CA ALA A 95 3.82 -2.01 -7.99
C ALA A 95 4.65 -2.41 -6.76
N TYR A 96 4.39 -3.56 -6.16
CA TYR A 96 5.03 -4.00 -4.93
C TYR A 96 6.36 -4.68 -5.21
N GLU A 97 7.38 -4.28 -4.47
CA GLU A 97 8.69 -4.94 -4.44
C GLU A 97 8.88 -5.63 -3.09
N ALA A 98 9.59 -6.77 -3.09
CA ALA A 98 9.75 -7.59 -1.89
C ALA A 98 10.38 -6.83 -0.71
N SER A 99 11.25 -5.86 -0.99
CA SER A 99 11.88 -4.99 0.00
C SER A 99 10.91 -4.07 0.74
N MET A 100 9.77 -3.74 0.13
CA MET A 100 8.76 -2.86 0.73
C MET A 100 8.07 -3.52 1.92
N ARG A 101 8.10 -4.86 2.05
CA ARG A 101 7.38 -5.61 3.09
C ARG A 101 7.58 -5.05 4.50
N GLN A 102 8.83 -4.75 4.84
CA GLN A 102 9.24 -4.23 6.14
C GLN A 102 9.02 -2.72 6.30
N ARG A 103 8.84 -2.00 5.19
CA ARG A 103 8.61 -0.55 5.15
C ARG A 103 7.12 -0.20 5.27
N LEU A 104 6.22 -1.10 4.85
CA LEU A 104 4.77 -0.92 4.92
C LEU A 104 4.26 -0.87 6.36
N ASN A 105 3.54 0.20 6.71
CA ASN A 105 2.91 0.32 8.03
C ASN A 105 1.51 -0.33 8.04
N TRP A 106 1.46 -1.64 8.26
CA TRP A 106 0.22 -2.43 8.27
C TRP A 106 -0.85 -1.94 9.27
N SER A 107 -0.43 -1.43 10.43
CA SER A 107 -1.35 -0.86 11.43
C SER A 107 -2.03 0.40 10.90
N ARG A 108 -1.27 1.29 10.27
CA ARG A 108 -1.82 2.50 9.63
C ARG A 108 -2.70 2.15 8.43
N ILE A 109 -2.24 1.26 7.54
CA ILE A 109 -3.00 0.80 6.38
C ILE A 109 -4.38 0.29 6.82
N TRP A 110 -4.44 -0.57 7.84
CA TRP A 110 -5.70 -1.09 8.36
C TRP A 110 -6.61 -0.01 8.92
N LYS A 111 -6.10 0.86 9.79
CA LYS A 111 -6.88 1.96 10.39
C LYS A 111 -7.43 2.90 9.33
N SER A 112 -6.61 3.28 8.35
CA SER A 112 -7.01 4.12 7.22
C SER A 112 -8.08 3.43 6.36
N ALA A 113 -7.96 2.12 6.11
CA ALA A 113 -8.96 1.37 5.35
C ALA A 113 -10.32 1.30 6.08
N VAL A 114 -10.31 1.12 7.41
CA VAL A 114 -11.52 1.17 8.24
C VAL A 114 -12.20 2.53 8.14
N THR A 115 -11.46 3.62 8.33
CA THR A 115 -11.99 4.99 8.19
C THR A 115 -12.54 5.26 6.78
N ALA A 116 -11.83 4.84 5.73
CA ALA A 116 -12.28 5.03 4.35
C ALA A 116 -13.55 4.20 4.05
N ALA A 117 -13.64 2.97 4.55
CA ALA A 117 -14.82 2.13 4.40
C ALA A 117 -16.04 2.71 5.12
N GLU A 118 -15.87 3.23 6.34
CA GLU A 118 -16.93 3.87 7.12
C GLU A 118 -17.53 5.08 6.39
N ALA A 119 -16.67 5.96 5.87
CA ALA A 119 -17.10 7.10 5.07
C ALA A 119 -17.86 6.65 3.80
N GLY A 120 -17.34 5.64 3.10
CA GLY A 120 -17.95 5.09 1.90
C GLY A 120 -19.31 4.40 2.15
N LEU A 121 -19.47 3.70 3.27
CA LEU A 121 -20.73 3.03 3.65
C LEU A 121 -21.81 4.03 4.07
N SER A 122 -21.42 5.06 4.81
CA SER A 122 -22.32 6.10 5.32
C SER A 122 -23.06 6.81 4.18
N ALA A 123 -22.43 6.97 3.02
CA ALA A 123 -23.04 7.53 1.81
C ALA A 123 -24.25 6.71 1.28
N TYR A 124 -24.32 5.42 1.64
CA TYR A 124 -25.42 4.51 1.27
C TYR A 124 -26.31 4.16 2.47
N GLY A 125 -26.16 4.84 3.62
CA GLY A 125 -26.89 4.53 4.85
C GLY A 125 -26.51 3.19 5.49
N ASN A 126 -25.35 2.64 5.14
CA ASN A 126 -24.83 1.41 5.74
C ASN A 126 -23.77 1.74 6.80
N ALA A 127 -23.52 0.79 7.69
CA ALA A 127 -22.47 0.88 8.71
C ALA A 127 -21.48 -0.28 8.54
N LEU A 128 -20.30 -0.14 9.15
CA LEU A 128 -19.33 -1.23 9.24
C LEU A 128 -19.89 -2.42 10.02
N LEU A 129 -19.38 -3.62 9.73
CA LEU A 129 -19.58 -4.78 10.60
C LEU A 129 -19.18 -4.43 12.04
N PRO A 130 -20.03 -4.72 13.04
CA PRO A 130 -19.65 -4.51 14.44
C PRO A 130 -18.50 -5.45 14.81
N GLY A 131 -17.67 -5.08 15.79
CA GLY A 131 -16.66 -5.97 16.35
C GLY A 131 -15.44 -6.25 15.47
N LEU A 132 -15.15 -5.39 14.49
CA LEU A 132 -13.91 -5.47 13.70
C LEU A 132 -12.67 -5.47 14.62
N PRO A 133 -11.64 -6.29 14.30
CA PRO A 133 -10.42 -6.34 15.09
C PRO A 133 -9.57 -5.06 14.96
N GLU A 134 -8.75 -4.79 15.99
CA GLU A 134 -7.81 -3.65 15.98
C GLU A 134 -6.69 -3.80 14.94
N ALA A 135 -6.36 -5.03 14.56
CA ALA A 135 -5.37 -5.36 13.54
C ALA A 135 -6.04 -6.05 12.36
N CYS A 136 -5.48 -5.85 11.16
CA CYS A 136 -5.98 -6.48 9.93
C CYS A 136 -6.03 -8.01 10.08
N PRO A 137 -7.18 -8.65 9.86
CA PRO A 137 -7.28 -10.11 9.95
C PRO A 137 -6.71 -10.83 8.72
N ILE A 138 -6.48 -10.11 7.61
CA ILE A 138 -5.89 -10.65 6.38
C ILE A 138 -4.37 -10.53 6.46
N ARG A 139 -3.67 -11.62 6.13
CA ARG A 139 -2.21 -11.66 6.16
C ARG A 139 -1.63 -10.89 4.97
N PRO A 140 -0.48 -10.20 5.11
CA PRO A 140 0.19 -9.53 4.00
C PRO A 140 0.35 -10.39 2.74
N GLU A 141 0.78 -11.64 2.89
CA GLU A 141 0.93 -12.62 1.79
C GLU A 141 -0.37 -12.98 1.09
N ASP A 142 -1.52 -12.85 1.76
CA ASP A 142 -2.81 -13.06 1.11
C ASP A 142 -3.21 -11.82 0.28
N LEU A 143 -2.68 -10.62 0.55
CA LEU A 143 -2.94 -9.38 -0.21
C LEU A 143 -1.90 -9.13 -1.31
N LEU A 144 -0.65 -9.50 -1.06
CA LEU A 144 0.50 -9.30 -1.95
C LEU A 144 0.80 -10.61 -2.68
N THR A 145 -0.12 -10.97 -3.58
CA THR A 145 -0.06 -12.19 -4.38
C THR A 145 -0.63 -11.94 -5.77
N GLU A 146 -0.13 -12.65 -6.77
CA GLU A 146 -0.62 -12.60 -8.15
C GLU A 146 -2.07 -13.12 -8.25
N THR A 147 -2.41 -14.15 -7.47
CA THR A 147 -3.73 -14.80 -7.50
C THR A 147 -4.51 -14.48 -6.24
N PHE A 148 -5.19 -13.32 -6.22
CA PHE A 148 -5.96 -12.88 -5.07
C PHE A 148 -7.36 -13.51 -4.97
N ASP A 149 -7.63 -14.23 -3.88
CA ASP A 149 -8.94 -14.80 -3.59
C ASP A 149 -9.78 -13.85 -2.72
N ILE A 150 -10.59 -13.02 -3.39
CA ILE A 150 -11.50 -12.06 -2.76
C ILE A 150 -12.48 -12.77 -1.81
N GLU A 151 -12.98 -13.96 -2.18
CA GLU A 151 -13.97 -14.66 -1.37
C GLU A 151 -13.36 -15.21 -0.08
N ARG A 152 -12.12 -15.72 -0.14
CA ARG A 152 -11.37 -16.08 1.05
C ARG A 152 -11.10 -14.87 1.94
N ALA A 153 -10.70 -13.74 1.36
CA ALA A 153 -10.48 -12.50 2.12
C ALA A 153 -11.74 -12.05 2.87
N LEU A 154 -12.91 -12.07 2.22
CA LEU A 154 -14.20 -11.77 2.86
C LEU A 154 -14.54 -12.76 3.97
N ARG A 155 -14.35 -14.07 3.76
CA ARG A 155 -14.55 -15.09 4.81
C ARG A 155 -13.65 -14.85 6.02
N THR A 156 -12.40 -14.45 5.79
CA THR A 156 -11.45 -14.11 6.87
C THR A 156 -11.93 -12.91 7.68
N ILE A 157 -12.43 -11.85 7.03
CA ILE A 157 -13.02 -10.70 7.72
C ILE A 157 -14.23 -11.12 8.54
N ALA A 158 -15.18 -11.87 7.95
CA ALA A 158 -16.37 -12.32 8.64
C ALA A 158 -16.04 -13.21 9.86
N ALA A 159 -15.09 -14.13 9.72
CA ALA A 159 -14.63 -14.99 10.81
C ALA A 159 -13.92 -14.21 11.92
N SER A 160 -13.28 -13.08 11.62
CA SER A 160 -12.59 -12.26 12.63
C SER A 160 -13.57 -11.57 13.60
N VAL A 161 -14.78 -11.27 13.13
CA VAL A 161 -15.85 -10.66 13.92
C VAL A 161 -16.57 -11.69 14.79
N ALA A 162 -16.75 -12.92 14.30
CA ALA A 162 -17.47 -13.99 14.99
C ALA A 162 -16.73 -14.59 16.20
N ARG A 163 -15.44 -14.25 16.41
CA ARG A 163 -14.58 -14.79 17.48
C ARG A 163 -14.54 -13.91 18.74
N ARG A 164 -15.48 -12.98 18.91
CA ARG A 164 -15.58 -12.09 20.06
C ARG A 164 -16.89 -12.31 20.82
#